data_AF-A0A948XV11-F1
#
_entry.id   AF-A0A948XV11-F1
#
_cell.length_a   1.000
_cell.length_b   1.000
_cell.length_c   1.000
_cell.angle_alpha   90.00
_cell.angle_beta   90.00
_cell.angle_gamma   90.00
#
_symmetry.space_group_name_H-M   'P 1'
#
loop_
_entity.id
_entity.type
_entity.pdbx_description
1 polymer ?
#
loop_
_entity_poly.entity_id
_entity_poly.type
_entity_poly.pdbx_seq_one_letter_code
_entity_poly.pdbx_strand_id
1 'polypeptide(L)'
;MTNEPDRIRTEAAARAVGLSREAFYALAALRGWLAQRDEQDGRYFTYDRASVEQEAKIRAARNARVTPADLKHAVRCAAIIRTYWERRGHTVDVEAVGTEIISDTCNGLPARK
;
A
#
# COMPACT_ATOMS: atom_id res chain seq x y z
N MET A 1 -11.69 0.86 32.48
CA MET A 1 -10.95 1.80 31.60
C MET A 1 -11.25 1.39 30.17
N THR A 2 -12.08 2.15 29.48
CA THR A 2 -12.30 1.96 28.05
C THR A 2 -10.99 2.29 27.34
N ASN A 3 -10.29 1.27 26.84
CA ASN A 3 -9.19 1.46 25.91
C ASN A 3 -9.79 2.13 24.67
N GLU A 4 -9.73 3.46 24.63
CA GLU A 4 -10.00 4.19 23.41
C GLU A 4 -9.01 3.64 22.38
N PRO A 5 -9.49 3.12 21.23
CA PRO A 5 -8.60 2.53 20.26
C PRO A 5 -7.59 3.59 19.83
N ASP A 6 -6.30 3.32 20.01
CA ASP A 6 -5.26 4.23 19.54
C ASP A 6 -5.27 4.21 18.01
N ARG A 7 -5.74 5.32 17.44
CA ARG A 7 -6.02 5.45 16.02
C ARG A 7 -4.98 6.34 15.34
N ILE A 8 -4.70 6.02 14.07
CA ILE A 8 -3.82 6.80 13.21
C ILE A 8 -4.55 7.20 11.92
N ARG A 9 -4.43 8.47 11.53
CA ARG A 9 -5.02 8.99 10.28
C ARG A 9 -4.35 8.38 9.06
N THR A 10 -5.11 8.22 7.98
CA THR A 10 -4.64 7.59 6.72
C THR A 10 -3.30 8.16 6.24
N GLU A 11 -3.12 9.48 6.24
CA GLU A 11 -1.89 10.13 5.76
C GLU A 11 -0.67 9.79 6.63
N ALA A 12 -0.86 9.67 7.94
CA ALA A 12 0.20 9.26 8.85
C ALA A 12 0.47 7.76 8.73
N ALA A 13 -0.58 6.94 8.56
CA ALA A 13 -0.46 5.50 8.39
C ALA A 13 0.28 5.12 7.10
N ALA A 14 -0.11 5.74 5.97
CA ALA A 14 0.56 5.56 4.68
C ALA A 14 2.05 5.94 4.75
N ARG A 15 2.37 7.07 5.39
CA ARG A 15 3.77 7.48 5.62
C ARG A 15 4.53 6.50 6.50
N ALA A 16 3.92 6.00 7.58
CA ALA A 16 4.56 5.06 8.50
C ALA A 16 4.98 3.76 7.80
N VAL A 17 4.16 3.27 6.87
CA VAL A 17 4.52 2.07 6.08
C VAL A 17 5.35 2.40 4.84
N GLY A 18 5.50 3.67 4.46
CA GLY A 18 6.23 4.09 3.26
C GLY A 18 5.46 3.85 1.96
N LEU A 19 4.17 4.21 1.93
CA LEU A 19 3.28 4.09 0.77
C LEU A 19 2.62 5.43 0.41
N SER A 20 2.18 5.53 -0.85
CA SER A 20 1.16 6.51 -1.24
C SER A 20 -0.17 6.20 -0.52
N ARG A 21 -1.07 7.18 -0.46
CA ARG A 21 -2.37 7.00 0.19
C ARG A 21 -3.23 5.92 -0.48
N GLU A 22 -3.22 5.86 -1.80
CA GLU A 22 -3.96 4.87 -2.59
C GLU A 22 -3.40 3.46 -2.38
N ALA A 23 -2.06 3.31 -2.40
CA ALA A 23 -1.41 2.05 -2.11
C ALA A 23 -1.67 1.58 -0.67
N PHE A 24 -1.78 2.51 0.29
CA PHE A 24 -2.16 2.20 1.65
C PHE A 24 -3.61 1.69 1.75
N TYR A 25 -4.57 2.27 1.02
CA TYR A 25 -5.95 1.77 1.02
C TYR A 25 -6.04 0.34 0.49
N ALA A 26 -5.31 0.05 -0.59
CA ALA A 26 -5.18 -1.31 -1.11
C ALA A 26 -4.59 -2.28 -0.07
N LEU A 27 -3.49 -1.89 0.57
CA LEU A 27 -2.87 -2.68 1.64
C LEU A 27 -3.84 -2.92 2.80
N ALA A 28 -4.53 -1.88 3.26
CA ALA A 28 -5.50 -1.97 4.35
C ALA A 28 -6.65 -2.94 4.01
N ALA A 29 -7.17 -2.89 2.78
CA ALA A 29 -8.18 -3.82 2.30
C ALA A 29 -7.66 -5.27 2.29
N LEU A 30 -6.45 -5.50 1.77
CA LEU A 30 -5.80 -6.82 1.76
C LEU A 30 -5.59 -7.39 3.17
N ARG A 31 -5.29 -6.53 4.15
CA ARG A 31 -5.09 -6.92 5.55
C ARG A 31 -6.38 -6.98 6.37
N GLY A 32 -7.52 -6.67 5.77
CA GLY A 32 -8.81 -6.60 6.48
C GLY A 32 -8.87 -5.49 7.53
N TRP A 33 -8.07 -4.44 7.38
CA TRP A 33 -8.07 -3.31 8.31
C TRP A 33 -9.26 -2.41 8.06
N LEU A 34 -10.15 -2.36 9.06
CA LEU A 34 -11.35 -1.55 8.99
C LEU A 34 -11.01 -0.07 9.23
N ALA A 35 -11.27 0.73 8.21
CA ALA A 35 -11.22 2.18 8.29
C ALA A 35 -12.41 2.69 9.12
N GLN A 36 -12.16 3.51 10.13
CA GLN A 36 -13.20 4.25 10.83
C GLN A 36 -13.21 5.70 10.38
N ARG A 37 -14.40 6.27 10.22
CA ARG A 37 -14.54 7.69 9.94
C ARG A 37 -14.23 8.46 11.22
N ASP A 38 -13.32 9.43 11.14
CA ASP A 38 -13.01 10.33 12.25
C ASP A 38 -14.27 11.16 12.58
N GLU A 39 -14.83 10.98 13.78
CA GLU A 39 -16.07 11.63 14.21
C GLU A 39 -15.89 13.13 14.45
N GLN A 40 -14.66 13.62 14.68
CA GLN A 40 -14.40 15.04 14.91
C GLN A 40 -14.39 15.84 13.60
N ASP A 41 -13.77 15.30 12.56
CA ASP A 41 -13.55 16.03 11.30
C ASP A 41 -14.40 15.52 10.14
N GLY A 42 -15.05 14.34 10.26
CA GLY A 42 -15.97 13.75 9.28
C GLY A 42 -15.39 13.48 7.89
N ARG A 43 -14.11 13.80 7.66
CA ARG A 43 -13.43 13.78 6.35
C ARG A 43 -12.28 12.77 6.28
N TYR A 44 -11.80 12.29 7.42
CA TYR A 44 -10.62 11.44 7.49
C TYR A 44 -10.99 10.02 7.89
N PHE A 45 -10.26 9.05 7.35
CA PHE A 45 -10.30 7.68 7.79
C PHE A 45 -9.14 7.41 8.74
N THR A 46 -9.43 6.72 9.84
CA THR A 46 -8.47 6.28 10.84
C THR A 46 -8.38 4.76 10.90
N TYR A 47 -7.20 4.28 11.28
CA TYR A 47 -6.84 2.87 11.36
C TYR A 47 -6.28 2.58 12.75
N ASP A 48 -6.33 1.31 13.16
CA ASP A 48 -5.66 0.87 14.39
C ASP A 48 -4.14 1.09 14.30
N ARG A 49 -3.56 1.86 15.23
CA ARG A 49 -2.14 2.23 15.19
C ARG A 49 -1.25 1.01 15.33
N ALA A 50 -1.57 0.09 16.24
CA ALA A 50 -0.74 -1.09 16.51
C ALA A 50 -0.56 -1.95 15.24
N SER A 51 -1.65 -2.16 14.50
CA SER A 51 -1.64 -2.88 13.22
C SER A 51 -0.73 -2.21 12.18
N VAL A 52 -0.83 -0.88 12.05
CA VAL A 52 0.00 -0.09 11.12
C VAL A 52 1.47 -0.12 11.51
N GLU A 53 1.79 0.01 12.79
CA GLU A 53 3.17 -0.01 13.29
C GLU A 53 3.82 -1.39 13.14
N GLN A 54 3.06 -2.47 13.36
CA GLN A 54 3.54 -3.81 13.12
C GLN A 54 3.91 -4.01 11.64
N GLU A 55 3.08 -3.55 10.72
CA GLU A 55 3.36 -3.63 9.29
C GLU A 55 4.57 -2.77 8.90
N ALA A 56 4.68 -1.56 9.46
CA ALA A 56 5.85 -0.70 9.26
C ALA A 56 7.15 -1.41 9.69
N LYS A 57 7.14 -2.09 10.84
CA LYS A 57 8.28 -2.90 11.32
C LYS A 57 8.61 -4.06 10.38
N ILE A 58 7.60 -4.80 9.91
CA ILE A 58 7.79 -5.90 8.96
C ILE A 58 8.43 -5.39 7.66
N ARG A 59 7.90 -4.28 7.12
CA ARG A 59 8.43 -3.66 5.89
C ARG A 59 9.84 -3.10 6.09
N ALA A 60 10.11 -2.47 7.23
CA ALA A 60 11.45 -1.99 7.57
C ALA A 60 12.47 -3.14 7.68
N ALA A 61 12.11 -4.23 8.38
CA ALA A 61 12.97 -5.41 8.52
C ALA A 61 13.21 -6.12 7.17
N ARG A 62 12.20 -6.16 6.30
CA ARG A 62 12.34 -6.67 4.92
C ARG A 62 13.28 -5.77 4.13
N ASN A 63 13.06 -4.47 4.13
CA ASN A 63 13.87 -3.47 3.41
C ASN A 63 15.32 -3.44 3.89
N ALA A 64 15.59 -3.69 5.18
CA ALA A 64 16.96 -3.79 5.71
C ALA A 64 17.77 -4.96 5.11
N ARG A 65 17.09 -5.97 4.56
CA ARG A 65 17.73 -7.14 3.92
C ARG A 65 17.77 -7.04 2.38
N VAL A 66 17.26 -5.95 1.82
CA VAL A 66 17.16 -5.75 0.38
C VAL A 66 18.51 -5.31 -0.17
N THR A 67 19.02 -6.05 -1.15
CA THR A 67 20.24 -5.68 -1.84
C THR A 67 19.94 -4.72 -3.01
N PRO A 68 20.93 -3.97 -3.51
CA PRO A 68 20.77 -3.18 -4.73
C PRO A 68 20.34 -4.03 -5.94
N ALA A 69 20.71 -5.31 -5.99
CA ALA A 69 20.29 -6.23 -7.04
C ALA A 69 18.79 -6.53 -6.96
N ASP A 70 18.25 -6.70 -5.75
CA ASP A 70 16.82 -6.92 -5.53
C ASP A 70 15.98 -5.71 -5.93
N LEU A 71 16.46 -4.50 -5.60
CA LEU A 71 15.83 -3.25 -6.06
C LEU A 71 15.82 -3.15 -7.59
N LYS A 72 16.96 -3.44 -8.23
CA LYS A 72 17.07 -3.44 -9.69
C LYS A 72 16.16 -4.48 -10.33
N HIS A 73 16.01 -5.64 -9.70
CA HIS A 73 15.08 -6.67 -10.14
C HIS A 73 13.62 -6.22 -10.02
N ALA A 74 13.21 -5.64 -8.89
CA ALA A 74 11.86 -5.14 -8.69
C ALA A 74 11.48 -4.04 -9.70
N VAL A 75 12.36 -3.08 -9.94
CA VAL A 75 12.19 -2.03 -10.98
C VAL A 75 12.02 -2.66 -12.37
N ARG A 76 12.82 -3.68 -12.70
CA ARG A 76 12.71 -4.38 -13.99
C ARG A 76 11.38 -5.09 -14.12
N CYS A 77 10.92 -5.77 -13.07
CA CYS A 77 9.64 -6.46 -13.06
C CYS A 77 8.45 -5.48 -13.19
N ALA A 78 8.50 -4.33 -12.51
CA ALA A 78 7.48 -3.28 -12.67
C ALA A 78 7.40 -2.77 -14.12
N ALA A 79 8.54 -2.57 -14.78
CA ALA A 79 8.59 -2.18 -16.20
C ALA A 79 8.02 -3.27 -17.13
N ILE A 80 8.30 -4.54 -16.86
CA ILE A 80 7.74 -5.67 -17.64
C ILE A 80 6.21 -5.71 -17.52
N ILE A 81 5.68 -5.55 -16.30
CA ILE A 81 4.23 -5.55 -16.06
C ILE A 81 3.56 -4.38 -16.77
N ARG A 82 4.14 -3.18 -16.69
CA ARG A 82 3.64 -2.00 -17.43
C ARG A 82 3.59 -2.27 -18.94
N THR A 83 4.70 -2.75 -19.50
CA THR A 83 4.80 -3.09 -20.94
C THR A 83 3.78 -4.15 -21.35
N TYR A 84 3.53 -5.15 -20.51
CA TYR A 84 2.56 -6.22 -20.77
C TYR A 84 1.13 -5.67 -20.97
N TRP A 85 0.74 -4.71 -20.15
CA TRP A 85 -0.58 -4.08 -20.18
C TRP A 85 -0.70 -3.01 -21.28
N GLU A 86 0.33 -2.20 -21.48
CA GLU A 86 0.38 -1.23 -22.58
C GLU A 86 0.20 -1.90 -23.95
N ARG A 87 0.85 -3.05 -24.18
CA ARG A 87 0.70 -3.84 -25.41
C ARG A 87 -0.72 -4.35 -25.65
N ARG A 88 -1.59 -4.32 -24.63
CA ARG A 88 -3.00 -4.72 -24.70
C ARG A 88 -3.95 -3.51 -24.69
N GLY A 89 -3.42 -2.30 -24.80
CA GLY A 89 -4.22 -1.08 -24.84
C GLY A 89 -4.67 -0.58 -23.46
N HIS A 90 -4.02 -1.04 -22.38
CA HIS A 90 -4.33 -0.61 -21.02
C HIS A 90 -3.22 0.31 -20.50
N THR A 91 -3.62 1.44 -19.91
CA THR A 91 -2.73 2.31 -19.12
C THR A 91 -2.89 1.89 -17.66
N VAL A 92 -1.78 1.52 -17.02
CA VAL A 92 -1.75 0.99 -15.66
C VAL A 92 -0.63 1.67 -14.88
N ASP A 93 -0.92 2.07 -13.65
CA ASP A 93 0.07 2.57 -12.71
C ASP A 93 0.73 1.39 -11.99
N VAL A 94 2.02 1.22 -12.27
CA VAL A 94 2.87 0.17 -11.69
C VAL A 94 4.11 0.82 -11.10
N GLU A 95 4.32 0.64 -9.80
CA GLU A 95 5.45 1.19 -9.06
C GLU A 95 6.18 0.08 -8.32
N ALA A 96 7.52 0.13 -8.34
CA ALA A 96 8.34 -0.67 -7.45
C ALA A 96 8.59 0.11 -6.15
N VAL A 97 8.04 -0.35 -5.04
CA VAL A 97 8.27 0.23 -3.70
C VAL A 97 9.17 -0.73 -2.92
N GLY A 98 10.48 -0.46 -2.94
CA GLY A 98 11.48 -1.39 -2.43
C GLY A 98 11.56 -2.66 -3.29
N THR A 99 11.22 -3.82 -2.72
CA THR A 99 11.10 -5.09 -3.47
C THR A 99 9.67 -5.46 -3.84
N GLU A 100 8.69 -4.66 -3.43
CA GLU A 100 7.29 -4.90 -3.76
C GLU A 100 6.92 -4.19 -5.05
N ILE A 101 6.04 -4.81 -5.82
CA ILE A 101 5.45 -4.20 -7.01
C ILE A 101 4.00 -3.91 -6.65
N ILE A 102 3.65 -2.63 -6.68
CA ILE A 102 2.30 -2.15 -6.46
C ILE A 102 1.74 -1.81 -7.84
N SER A 103 0.57 -2.36 -8.15
CA SER A 103 -0.15 -2.07 -9.38
C SER A 103 -1.61 -1.81 -9.06
N ASP A 104 -2.18 -0.81 -9.72
CA ASP A 104 -3.61 -0.56 -9.77
C ASP A 104 -4.42 -1.78 -10.28
N THR A 105 -3.85 -2.60 -11.16
CA THR A 105 -4.49 -3.83 -11.67
C THR A 105 -4.57 -4.98 -10.66
N CYS A 106 -3.79 -4.94 -9.57
CA CYS A 106 -3.81 -5.99 -8.54
C CYS A 106 -4.99 -5.86 -7.55
N ASN A 107 -5.74 -4.75 -7.56
CA ASN A 107 -6.86 -4.49 -6.62
C ASN A 107 -8.25 -4.39 -7.28
N GLY A 108 -8.40 -4.81 -8.52
CA GLY A 108 -9.71 -4.88 -9.17
C GLY A 108 -9.64 -4.46 -10.61
N LEU A 109 -9.69 -5.43 -11.52
CA LEU A 109 -10.05 -5.14 -12.90
C LEU A 109 -11.49 -4.58 -12.90
N PRO A 110 -11.78 -3.46 -13.59
CA PRO A 110 -13.14 -3.25 -14.05
C PRO A 110 -13.50 -4.43 -14.96
N ALA A 111 -14.64 -5.07 -14.69
CA ALA A 111 -15.17 -6.13 -15.54
C ALA A 111 -15.17 -5.64 -17.00
N ARG A 112 -14.69 -6.50 -17.91
CA ARG A 112 -14.72 -6.24 -19.36
C ARG A 112 -16.14 -5.80 -19.75
N LYS A 113 -16.27 -4.64 -20.39
CA LYS A 113 -17.43 -4.34 -21.24
C LYS A 113 -17.33 -5.16 -22.52
#